data_AF-A0A1D2I9W3-F1
#
_entry.id   AF-A0A1D2I9W3-F1
#
_cell.length_a   1.000
_cell.length_b   1.000
_cell.length_c   1.000
_cell.angle_alpha   90.00
_cell.angle_beta   90.00
_cell.angle_gamma   90.00
#
_symmetry.space_group_name_H-M   'P 1'
#
loop_
_entity.id
_entity.type
_entity.pdbx_description
1 polymer ?
#
loop_
_entity_poly.entity_id
_entity_poly.type
_entity_poly.pdbx_seq_one_letter_code
_entity_poly.pdbx_strand_id
1 'polypeptide(L)'
;MGDFTVRVLTRRPALSPPSSARWESSPLPGTTAARTHLYLATGLHEGPVARDASEAGLAVFTMPLCAAVAAVRSGRITEAGSVTALHLASLEAGGA
;
A
#
# COMPACT_ATOMS: atom_id res chain seq x y z
N MET A 1 9.98 8.14 -15.82
CA MET A 1 8.65 7.60 -15.47
C MET A 1 8.89 6.23 -14.87
N GLY A 2 9.01 6.14 -13.55
CA GLY A 2 9.38 4.89 -12.87
C GLY A 2 8.16 3.97 -12.70
N ASP A 3 8.35 2.67 -12.90
CA ASP A 3 7.33 1.67 -12.56
C ASP A 3 7.24 1.54 -11.04
N PHE A 4 6.11 1.96 -10.48
CA PHE A 4 5.81 1.81 -9.06
C PHE A 4 4.88 0.62 -8.86
N THR A 5 5.33 -0.38 -8.11
CA THR A 5 4.52 -1.52 -7.71
C THR A 5 3.97 -1.30 -6.30
N VAL A 6 2.65 -1.27 -6.15
CA VAL A 6 1.99 -1.08 -4.86
C VAL A 6 1.53 -2.42 -4.32
N ARG A 7 2.09 -2.83 -3.18
CA ARG A 7 1.66 -4.02 -2.44
C ARG A 7 1.19 -3.62 -1.05
N VAL A 8 -0.11 -3.74 -0.79
CA VAL A 8 -0.67 -3.54 0.55
C VAL A 8 -0.35 -4.76 1.39
N LEU A 9 0.43 -4.56 2.45
CA LEU A 9 0.88 -5.61 3.35
C LEU A 9 0.20 -5.43 4.71
N THR A 10 -0.55 -6.43 5.15
CA THR A 10 -1.28 -6.42 6.44
C THR A 10 -0.44 -6.97 7.60
N ARG A 11 0.73 -7.55 7.32
CA ARG A 11 1.81 -7.82 8.30
C ARG A 11 3.11 -7.21 7.82
N ARG A 12 3.96 -6.78 8.76
CA ARG A 12 5.38 -6.49 8.49
C ARG A 12 5.99 -7.73 7.85
N PRO A 13 6.41 -7.71 6.58
CA PRO A 13 7.42 -8.65 6.15
C PRO A 13 8.72 -8.22 6.84
N ALA A 14 9.70 -9.10 6.90
CA ALA A 14 11.09 -8.70 7.08
C ALA A 14 11.56 -7.92 5.83
N LEU A 15 10.91 -6.80 5.52
CA LEU A 15 11.42 -5.80 4.61
C LEU A 15 12.54 -5.12 5.38
N SER A 16 13.77 -5.40 5.00
CA SER A 16 14.85 -4.45 5.22
C SER A 16 14.75 -3.45 4.07
N PRO A 17 14.32 -2.19 4.25
CA PRO A 17 14.11 -1.33 3.11
C PRO A 17 15.21 -0.25 3.02
N PRO A 18 15.58 0.18 1.81
CA PRO A 18 15.69 1.61 1.57
C PRO A 18 14.25 2.15 1.47
N SER A 19 13.61 2.52 2.60
CA SER A 19 12.30 3.19 2.56
C SER A 19 12.52 4.69 2.41
N SER A 20 11.89 5.33 1.43
CA SER A 20 11.99 6.78 1.23
C SER A 20 11.03 7.58 2.14
N ALA A 21 9.91 6.99 2.59
CA ALA A 21 8.93 7.70 3.42
C ALA A 21 8.07 6.77 4.32
N ARG A 22 7.64 7.31 5.49
CA ARG A 22 6.76 6.66 6.48
C ARG A 22 5.67 7.64 6.94
N TRP A 23 4.43 7.18 6.96
CA TRP A 23 3.29 7.92 7.53
C TRP A 23 2.55 7.08 8.59
N GLU A 24 1.83 7.74 9.49
CA GLU A 24 1.03 7.10 10.54
C GLU A 24 -0.41 7.58 10.46
N SER A 25 -1.37 6.67 10.66
CA SER A 25 -2.79 6.97 10.76
C SER A 25 -3.46 6.20 11.90
N SER A 26 -4.50 6.78 12.51
CA SER A 26 -5.38 6.11 13.45
C SER A 26 -6.67 5.75 12.70
N PRO A 27 -6.99 4.46 12.52
CA PRO A 27 -8.10 4.06 11.66
C PRO A 27 -9.47 4.34 12.30
N LEU A 28 -9.57 4.31 13.64
CA LEU A 28 -10.80 4.56 14.38
C LEU A 28 -10.48 5.29 15.71
N PRO A 29 -10.10 6.58 15.65
CA PRO A 29 -9.73 7.34 16.84
C PRO A 29 -10.89 7.37 17.85
N GLY A 30 -10.57 7.21 19.13
CA GLY A 30 -11.55 7.15 20.22
C GLY A 30 -12.29 5.80 20.37
N THR A 31 -12.16 4.88 19.41
CA THR A 31 -12.74 3.53 19.49
C THR A 31 -11.66 2.46 19.73
N THR A 32 -10.47 2.65 19.15
CA THR A 32 -9.34 1.74 19.32
C THR A 32 -8.02 2.49 19.44
N ALA A 33 -7.07 1.90 20.16
CA ALA A 33 -5.69 2.38 20.23
C ALA A 33 -4.84 1.92 19.03
N ALA A 34 -5.44 1.26 18.03
CA ALA A 34 -4.74 0.78 16.85
C ALA A 34 -4.08 1.92 16.07
N ARG A 35 -2.87 1.65 15.56
CA ARG A 35 -2.08 2.54 14.72
C ARG A 35 -1.72 1.81 13.44
N THR A 36 -1.90 2.49 12.32
CA THR A 36 -1.47 1.99 11.00
C THR A 36 -0.26 2.77 10.56
N HIS A 37 0.82 2.07 10.20
CA HIS A 37 1.99 2.68 9.61
C HIS A 37 2.03 2.36 8.13
N LEU A 38 2.04 3.40 7.30
CA LEU A 38 2.14 3.29 5.84
C LEU A 38 3.60 3.49 5.45
N TYR A 39 4.11 2.57 4.62
CA TYR A 39 5.47 2.59 4.12
C TYR A 39 5.44 2.63 2.59
N LEU A 40 6.15 3.58 2.00
CA LEU A 40 6.44 3.54 0.57
C LEU A 40 7.71 2.73 0.34
N ALA A 41 7.54 1.54 -0.21
CA ALA A 41 8.64 0.66 -0.60
C ALA A 41 8.85 0.75 -2.12
N THR A 42 10.10 0.97 -2.53
CA THR A 42 10.50 1.03 -3.94
C THR A 42 11.61 0.00 -4.20
N GLY A 43 11.86 -0.33 -5.47
CA GLY A 43 12.87 -1.33 -5.83
C GLY A 43 12.55 -2.73 -5.30
N LEU A 44 11.26 -3.06 -5.14
CA LEU A 44 10.83 -4.39 -4.73
C LEU A 44 10.98 -5.38 -5.88
N HIS A 45 11.50 -6.57 -5.57
CA HIS A 45 11.55 -7.71 -6.48
C HIS A 45 10.59 -8.80 -6.01
N GLU A 46 10.03 -9.55 -6.96
CA GLU A 46 9.21 -10.71 -6.61
C GLU A 46 10.06 -11.75 -5.86
N GLY A 47 9.47 -12.31 -4.82
CA GLY A 47 10.06 -13.38 -4.03
C GLY A 47 9.00 -14.41 -3.67
N PRO A 48 9.39 -15.50 -2.99
CA PRO A 48 8.48 -16.57 -2.59
C PRO A 48 7.28 -16.01 -1.81
N VAL A 49 6.07 -16.44 -2.19
CA VAL A 49 4.83 -16.05 -1.52
C VAL A 49 4.46 -17.16 -0.53
N ALA A 50 4.50 -16.85 0.76
CA ALA A 50 3.99 -17.72 1.82
C ALA A 50 2.72 -17.07 2.40
N ARG A 51 1.54 -17.58 2.00
CA ARG A 51 0.26 -17.11 2.53
C ARG A 51 -0.14 -17.88 3.77
N ASP A 52 -0.74 -17.19 4.72
CA ASP A 52 -1.39 -17.81 5.88
C ASP A 52 -2.80 -18.32 5.50
N ALA A 53 -3.34 -19.28 6.26
CA ALA A 53 -4.70 -19.78 6.04
C ALA A 53 -5.75 -18.67 6.13
N SER A 54 -5.52 -17.64 6.95
CA SER A 54 -6.38 -16.44 7.05
C SER A 54 -6.40 -15.59 5.78
N GLU A 55 -5.49 -15.83 4.82
CA GLU A 55 -5.37 -15.08 3.57
C GLU A 55 -5.97 -15.82 2.37
N ALA A 56 -6.63 -16.97 2.57
CA ALA A 56 -7.13 -17.83 1.50
C ALA A 56 -8.09 -17.13 0.51
N GLY A 57 -8.73 -16.03 0.92
CA GLY A 57 -9.62 -15.22 0.07
C GLY A 57 -8.96 -13.98 -0.57
N LEU A 58 -7.66 -13.76 -0.36
CA LEU A 58 -6.99 -12.55 -0.83
C LEU A 58 -6.37 -12.75 -2.22
N ALA A 59 -6.68 -11.82 -3.11
CA ALA A 59 -6.04 -11.68 -4.42
C ALA A 59 -4.97 -10.58 -4.39
N VAL A 60 -3.87 -10.79 -5.10
CA VAL A 60 -2.80 -9.81 -5.26
C VAL A 60 -2.78 -9.37 -6.72
N PHE A 61 -2.81 -8.06 -6.94
CA PHE A 61 -2.76 -7.48 -8.27
C PHE A 61 -1.55 -6.55 -8.36
N THR A 62 -0.76 -6.72 -9.41
CA THR A 62 0.28 -5.76 -9.80
C THR A 62 -0.28 -4.90 -10.93
N MET A 63 -0.23 -3.59 -10.79
CA MET A 63 -0.71 -2.65 -11.80
C MET A 63 0.07 -1.34 -11.76
N PRO A 64 0.10 -0.56 -12.86
CA PRO A 64 0.70 0.77 -12.86
C PRO A 64 0.05 1.70 -11.82
N LEU A 65 0.84 2.57 -11.20
CA LEU A 65 0.36 3.53 -10.19
C LEU A 65 -0.80 4.40 -10.70
N CYS A 66 -0.77 4.85 -11.96
CA CYS A 66 -1.85 5.63 -12.55
C CYS A 66 -3.18 4.85 -12.60
N ALA A 67 -3.13 3.54 -12.87
CA ALA A 67 -4.31 2.68 -12.87
C ALA A 67 -4.85 2.46 -11.46
N ALA A 68 -3.96 2.32 -10.46
CA ALA A 68 -4.34 2.20 -9.06
C ALA A 68 -5.01 3.49 -8.54
N VAL A 69 -4.47 4.67 -8.88
CA VAL A 69 -5.08 5.97 -8.56
C VAL A 69 -6.44 6.12 -9.26
N ALA A 70 -6.56 5.69 -10.53
CA ALA A 70 -7.85 5.67 -11.22
C ALA A 70 -8.85 4.72 -10.53
N ALA A 71 -8.41 3.57 -10.03
CA ALA A 71 -9.24 2.63 -9.28
C ALA A 71 -9.78 3.26 -7.97
N VAL A 72 -8.95 4.02 -7.25
CA VAL A 72 -9.37 4.84 -6.11
C VAL A 72 -10.42 5.88 -6.52
N ARG A 73 -10.15 6.68 -7.57
CA ARG A 73 -11.07 7.71 -8.06
C ARG A 73 -12.42 7.14 -8.50
N SER A 74 -12.42 5.93 -9.05
CA SER A 74 -13.65 5.22 -9.46
C SER A 74 -14.41 4.56 -8.31
N GLY A 75 -13.88 4.58 -7.08
CA GLY A 75 -14.48 3.91 -5.93
C GLY A 75 -14.32 2.39 -5.93
N ARG A 76 -13.44 1.83 -6.78
CA ARG A 76 -13.12 0.39 -6.77
C ARG A 76 -12.18 0.02 -5.62
N ILE A 77 -11.33 0.95 -5.21
CA ILE A 77 -10.52 0.87 -3.99
C ILE A 77 -11.06 1.89 -3.01
N THR A 78 -11.58 1.43 -1.88
CA THR A 78 -12.31 2.27 -0.91
C THR A 78 -11.71 2.27 0.49
N GLU A 79 -10.83 1.32 0.81
CA GLU A 79 -10.21 1.23 2.13
C GLU A 79 -9.29 2.46 2.35
N ALA A 80 -9.50 3.18 3.45
CA ALA A 80 -8.95 4.52 3.68
C ALA A 80 -7.40 4.54 3.71
N GLY A 81 -6.77 3.52 4.29
CA GLY A 81 -5.31 3.38 4.28
C GLY A 81 -4.75 3.22 2.87
N SER A 82 -5.38 2.41 2.04
CA SER A 82 -5.02 2.16 0.65
C SER A 82 -5.21 3.40 -0.21
N VAL A 83 -6.34 4.10 -0.05
CA VAL A 83 -6.60 5.38 -0.72
C VAL A 83 -5.51 6.39 -0.38
N THR A 84 -5.19 6.53 0.91
CA THR A 84 -4.15 7.46 1.40
C THR A 84 -2.78 7.10 0.84
N ALA A 85 -2.40 5.82 0.91
CA ALA A 85 -1.11 5.34 0.44
C ALA A 85 -0.91 5.56 -1.08
N LEU A 86 -1.95 5.29 -1.89
CA LEU A 86 -1.89 5.47 -3.34
C LEU A 86 -1.78 6.95 -3.75
N HIS A 87 -2.48 7.84 -3.04
CA HIS A 87 -2.35 9.27 -3.28
C HIS A 87 -0.97 9.81 -2.88
N LEU A 88 -0.44 9.39 -1.73
CA LEU A 88 0.91 9.77 -1.29
C LEU A 88 1.96 9.28 -2.29
N ALA A 89 1.88 8.04 -2.75
CA ALA A 89 2.77 7.51 -3.78
C ALA A 89 2.70 8.32 -5.08
N SER A 90 1.52 8.78 -5.48
CA SER A 90 1.35 9.65 -6.67
C SER A 90 2.08 10.99 -6.52
N LEU A 91 2.02 11.60 -5.34
CA LEU A 91 2.71 12.86 -5.06
C LEU A 91 4.24 12.67 -5.11
N GLU A 92 4.75 11.61 -4.48
CA GLU A 92 6.19 11.27 -4.49
C GLU A 92 6.71 10.93 -5.90
N ALA A 93 5.86 10.34 -6.75
CA ALA A 93 6.21 10.01 -8.14
C ALA A 93 6.26 11.24 -9.08
N GLY A 94 5.98 12.45 -8.57
CA GLY A 94 5.93 13.68 -9.36
C GLY A 94 4.64 13.88 -10.15
N GLY A 95 3.55 13.21 -9.76
CA GLY A 95 2.26 13.28 -10.43
C GLY A 95 1.28 14.25 -9.78
N ALA A 96 1.12 15.41 -10.41
CA ALA A 96 -0.17 16.06 -10.63
C ALA A 96 -0.47 15.99 -12.13
#